data_AF-A0A4R4IEY5-F1
#
_entry.id   AF-A0A4R4IEY5-F1
#
_cell.length_a   1.000
_cell.length_b   1.000
_cell.length_c   1.000
_cell.angle_alpha   90.00
_cell.angle_beta   90.00
_cell.angle_gamma   90.00
#
_symmetry.space_group_name_H-M   'P 1'
#
loop_
_entity.id
_entity.type
_entity.pdbx_description
1 polymer ?
#
loop_
_entity_poly.entity_id
_entity_poly.type
_entity_poly.pdbx_seq_one_letter_code
_entity_poly.pdbx_strand_id
1 'polypeptide(L)'
;MPRPALPDQFDWRPHAGSDALTFRGKIAGLVSPLPDGRAMTSRSVGTVKLTHEFHSTPEAGARFLNAWAAKWHREIEELYDGLATGERWAGTRRQPSGAA
;
A
#
# COMPACT_ATOMS: atom_id res chain seq x y z
N MET A 1 2.04 -5.08 -22.15
CA MET A 1 2.23 -6.02 -21.03
C MET A 1 0.89 -6.24 -20.34
N PRO A 2 0.45 -7.49 -20.15
CA PRO A 2 -0.77 -7.79 -19.39
C PRO A 2 -0.61 -7.40 -17.90
N ARG A 3 -1.73 -7.16 -17.21
CA ARG A 3 -1.73 -6.88 -15.77
C ARG A 3 -1.35 -8.17 -15.02
N PRO A 4 -0.38 -8.16 -14.09
CA PRO A 4 -0.07 -9.35 -13.27
C PRO A 4 -1.32 -9.81 -12.51
N ALA A 5 -1.49 -11.12 -12.33
CA ALA A 5 -2.56 -11.64 -11.47
C ALA A 5 -2.39 -11.11 -10.04
N LEU A 6 -3.51 -10.79 -9.39
CA LEU A 6 -3.48 -10.45 -7.97
C LEU A 6 -3.29 -11.73 -7.15
N PRO A 7 -2.45 -11.70 -6.10
CA PRO A 7 -2.44 -12.77 -5.11
C PRO A 7 -3.80 -12.88 -4.40
N ASP A 8 -4.05 -14.03 -3.80
CA ASP A 8 -5.24 -14.23 -2.96
C ASP A 8 -5.35 -13.13 -1.89
N GLN A 9 -6.57 -12.84 -1.43
CA GLN A 9 -6.88 -11.82 -0.43
C GLN A 9 -6.71 -10.36 -0.89
N PHE A 10 -6.18 -10.13 -2.09
CA PHE A 10 -6.20 -8.82 -2.73
C PHE A 10 -7.41 -8.66 -3.65
N ASP A 11 -8.10 -7.53 -3.52
CA ASP A 11 -9.23 -7.19 -4.38
C ASP A 11 -9.20 -5.72 -4.79
N TRP A 12 -9.59 -5.44 -6.03
CA TRP A 12 -9.86 -4.07 -6.49
C TRP A 12 -11.29 -3.65 -6.10
N ARG A 13 -11.42 -2.44 -5.57
CA ARG A 13 -12.72 -1.83 -5.25
C ARG A 13 -12.74 -0.34 -5.62
N PRO A 14 -13.89 0.20 -6.05
CA PRO A 14 -14.02 1.63 -6.22
C PRO A 14 -13.92 2.36 -4.87
N HIS A 15 -13.23 3.50 -4.83
CA HIS A 15 -13.07 4.31 -3.61
C HIS A 15 -12.89 5.80 -3.94
N ALA A 16 -13.90 6.62 -3.61
CA ALA A 16 -13.83 8.09 -3.66
C ALA A 16 -13.27 8.68 -4.98
N GLY A 17 -13.70 8.14 -6.14
CA GLY A 17 -13.23 8.58 -7.46
C GLY A 17 -11.89 7.98 -7.90
N SER A 18 -11.33 7.07 -7.09
CA SER A 18 -10.13 6.29 -7.35
C SER A 18 -10.46 4.79 -7.35
N ASP A 19 -9.53 3.99 -7.86
CA ASP A 19 -9.54 2.54 -7.66
C ASP A 19 -8.65 2.18 -6.46
N ALA A 20 -9.20 1.45 -5.49
CA ALA A 20 -8.49 0.96 -4.32
C ALA A 20 -8.10 -0.50 -4.48
N LEU A 21 -6.81 -0.80 -4.29
CA LEU A 21 -6.34 -2.14 -4.04
C LEU A 21 -6.46 -2.42 -2.55
N THR A 22 -7.28 -3.40 -2.20
CA THR A 22 -7.53 -3.80 -0.82
C THR A 22 -6.84 -5.12 -0.51
N PHE A 23 -6.34 -5.29 0.70
CA PHE A 23 -5.85 -6.56 1.26
C PHE A 23 -6.71 -6.89 2.48
N ARG A 24 -7.41 -8.03 2.46
CA ARG A 24 -8.34 -8.45 3.53
C ARG A 24 -9.31 -7.33 3.95
N GLY A 25 -9.82 -6.59 2.96
CA GLY A 25 -10.78 -5.49 3.15
C GLY A 25 -10.19 -4.15 3.60
N LYS A 26 -8.87 -4.05 3.84
CA LYS A 26 -8.20 -2.80 4.19
C LYS A 26 -7.47 -2.21 2.97
N ILE A 27 -7.45 -0.89 2.82
CA ILE A 27 -6.80 -0.24 1.67
C ILE A 27 -5.28 -0.39 1.77
N ALA A 28 -4.71 -1.13 0.82
CA ALA A 28 -3.26 -1.31 0.67
C ALA A 28 -2.68 -0.34 -0.37
N GLY A 29 -3.47 0.07 -1.37
CA GLY A 29 -3.08 1.10 -2.31
C GLY A 29 -4.26 1.75 -3.04
N LEU A 30 -3.99 2.87 -3.69
CA LEU A 30 -4.95 3.64 -4.48
C LEU A 30 -4.34 3.98 -5.84
N VAL A 31 -5.17 4.00 -6.88
CA VAL A 31 -4.90 4.63 -8.18
C VAL A 31 -5.84 5.81 -8.29
N SER A 32 -5.29 7.03 -8.19
CA SER A 32 -6.05 8.26 -8.36
C SER A 32 -5.80 8.84 -9.75
N PRO A 33 -6.82 8.87 -10.64
CA PRO A 33 -6.71 9.55 -11.92
C PRO A 33 -6.41 11.03 -11.74
N LEU A 34 -5.60 11.59 -12.64
CA LEU A 34 -5.30 13.01 -12.72
C LEU A 34 -6.00 13.64 -13.94
N PRO A 35 -6.29 14.96 -13.93
CA PRO A 35 -7.00 15.61 -15.04
C PRO A 35 -6.29 15.54 -16.39
N ASP A 36 -4.98 15.33 -16.39
CA ASP A 36 -4.13 15.23 -17.59
C ASP A 36 -4.07 13.81 -18.17
N GLY A 37 -4.91 12.88 -17.67
CA GLY A 37 -4.97 11.48 -18.09
C GLY A 37 -3.89 10.61 -17.45
N ARG A 38 -3.00 11.16 -16.62
CA ARG A 38 -2.06 10.40 -15.80
C ARG A 38 -2.74 9.83 -14.56
N ALA A 39 -1.97 9.13 -13.74
CA ALA A 39 -2.42 8.69 -12.42
C ALA A 39 -1.35 8.84 -11.35
N MET A 40 -1.78 9.07 -10.13
CA MET A 40 -0.95 8.94 -8.93
C MET A 40 -1.34 7.65 -8.22
N THR A 41 -0.38 6.76 -8.01
CA THR A 41 -0.57 5.64 -7.10
C THR A 41 -0.13 6.01 -5.70
N SER A 42 -0.93 5.62 -4.70
CA SER A 42 -0.54 5.68 -3.29
C SER A 42 -0.45 4.26 -2.75
N ARG A 43 0.58 3.95 -1.96
CA ARG A 43 0.70 2.65 -1.26
C ARG A 43 0.77 2.88 0.24
N SER A 44 -0.03 2.15 0.99
CA SER A 44 -0.04 2.15 2.45
C SER A 44 0.40 0.78 2.94
N VAL A 45 1.65 0.71 3.39
CA VAL A 45 2.20 -0.47 4.05
C VAL A 45 2.12 -0.26 5.54
N GLY A 46 1.18 -0.97 6.17
CA GLY A 46 1.02 -0.96 7.62
C GLY A 46 0.67 0.39 8.24
N THR A 47 0.00 1.31 7.51
CA THR A 47 -0.42 2.65 7.97
C THR A 47 0.68 3.68 8.29
N VAL A 48 1.96 3.29 8.34
CA VAL A 48 3.06 4.19 8.78
C VAL A 48 3.87 4.80 7.61
N LYS A 49 3.87 4.14 6.44
CA LYS A 49 4.64 4.61 5.27
C LYS A 49 3.72 4.74 4.06
N LEU A 50 3.22 5.96 3.85
CA LEU A 50 2.54 6.34 2.62
C LEU A 50 3.59 6.71 1.57
N THR A 51 3.55 6.05 0.41
CA THR A 51 4.41 6.39 -0.73
C THR A 51 3.56 6.73 -1.94
N HIS A 52 4.01 7.71 -2.71
CA HIS A 52 3.34 8.17 -3.93
C HIS A 52 4.25 7.97 -5.15
N GLU A 53 3.65 7.58 -6.27
CA GLU A 53 4.33 7.43 -7.56
C GLU A 53 3.39 7.85 -8.69
N PHE A 54 3.93 8.48 -9.73
CA PHE A 54 3.16 8.97 -10.86
C PHE A 54 3.35 8.07 -12.07
N HIS A 55 2.25 7.80 -12.76
CA HIS A 55 2.17 6.89 -13.90
C HIS A 55 1.53 7.59 -15.09
N SER A 56 1.91 7.19 -16.30
CA SER A 56 1.40 7.79 -17.53
C SER A 56 -0.10 7.59 -17.75
N THR A 57 -0.70 6.51 -17.21
CA THR A 57 -2.14 6.26 -17.23
C THR A 57 -2.61 5.56 -15.95
N PRO A 58 -3.92 5.58 -15.61
CA PRO A 58 -4.50 4.79 -14.54
C PRO A 58 -4.20 3.28 -14.65
N GLU A 59 -4.24 2.73 -15.86
CA GLU A 59 -3.93 1.32 -16.09
C GLU A 59 -2.46 1.01 -15.80
N ALA A 60 -1.54 1.93 -16.09
CA ALA A 60 -0.13 1.78 -15.71
C ALA A 60 0.03 1.75 -14.18
N GLY A 61 -0.67 2.65 -13.46
CA GLY A 61 -0.71 2.64 -12.01
C GLY A 61 -1.29 1.35 -11.43
N ALA A 62 -2.39 0.84 -11.99
CA ALA A 62 -2.98 -0.42 -11.57
C ALA A 62 -2.07 -1.62 -11.84
N ARG A 63 -1.38 -1.66 -13.00
CA ARG A 63 -0.37 -2.69 -13.30
C ARG A 63 0.78 -2.65 -12.31
N PHE A 64 1.25 -1.45 -11.97
CA PHE A 64 2.28 -1.25 -10.97
C PHE A 64 1.84 -1.78 -9.60
N LEU A 65 0.63 -1.45 -9.13
CA LEU A 65 0.11 -1.94 -7.85
C LEU A 65 -0.08 -3.46 -7.83
N ASN A 66 -0.51 -4.07 -8.94
CA ASN A 66 -0.57 -5.53 -9.05
C ASN A 66 0.83 -6.18 -8.95
N ALA A 67 1.81 -5.64 -9.67
CA ALA A 67 3.19 -6.14 -9.62
C ALA A 67 3.79 -5.98 -8.21
N TRP A 68 3.50 -4.84 -7.57
CA TRP A 68 3.93 -4.57 -6.21
C TRP A 68 3.30 -5.54 -5.21
N ALA A 69 1.98 -5.77 -5.27
CA ALA A 69 1.29 -6.71 -4.39
C ALA A 69 1.81 -8.14 -4.58
N ALA A 70 2.05 -8.56 -5.82
CA ALA A 70 2.62 -9.88 -6.11
C ALA A 70 4.06 -10.02 -5.56
N LYS A 71 4.89 -8.99 -5.72
CA LYS A 71 6.28 -9.02 -5.26
C LYS A 71 6.40 -9.04 -3.74
N TRP A 72 5.54 -8.30 -3.04
CA TRP A 72 5.63 -8.06 -1.60
C TRP A 72 4.49 -8.72 -0.81
N HIS A 73 3.82 -9.73 -1.39
CA HIS A 73 2.63 -10.34 -0.82
C HIS A 73 2.87 -10.79 0.63
N ARG A 74 3.96 -11.54 0.84
CA ARG A 74 4.31 -12.11 2.14
C ARG A 74 4.58 -11.03 3.18
N GLU A 75 5.33 -9.99 2.83
CA GLU A 75 5.63 -8.90 3.75
C GLU A 75 4.39 -8.08 4.08
N ILE A 76 3.49 -7.87 3.11
CA ILE A 76 2.19 -7.23 3.35
C ILE A 76 1.36 -8.10 4.30
N GLU A 77 1.31 -9.40 4.09
CA GLU A 77 0.62 -10.34 4.98
C GLU A 77 1.17 -10.28 6.41
N GLU A 78 2.48 -10.43 6.60
CA GLU A 78 3.15 -10.37 7.90
C GLU A 78 2.89 -9.04 8.63
N LEU A 79 2.88 -7.92 7.90
CA LEU A 79 2.61 -6.59 8.47
C LEU A 79 1.15 -6.43 8.89
N TYR A 80 0.21 -6.94 8.09
CA TYR A 80 -1.21 -6.84 8.40
C TYR A 80 -1.63 -7.82 9.51
N ASP A 81 -0.99 -8.98 9.60
CA ASP A 81 -1.11 -9.90 10.73
C ASP A 81 -0.54 -9.25 11.99
N GLY A 82 0.69 -8.72 11.96
CA GLY A 82 1.30 -8.03 13.09
C GLY A 82 0.52 -6.79 13.57
N LEU A 83 -0.20 -6.11 12.69
CA LEU A 83 -1.14 -5.03 13.05
C LEU A 83 -2.43 -5.54 13.70
N ALA A 84 -2.90 -6.74 13.34
CA ALA A 84 -4.06 -7.36 13.96
C ALA A 84 -3.74 -7.89 15.38
N THR A 85 -2.48 -8.26 15.65
CA THR A 85 -2.05 -8.80 16.94
C THR A 85 -1.75 -7.74 18.02
N GLY A 86 -1.79 -6.44 17.71
CA GLY A 86 -1.78 -5.38 18.74
C GLY A 86 -0.56 -5.32 19.67
N GLU A 87 0.52 -6.07 19.42
CA GLU A 87 1.70 -6.08 20.28
C GLU A 87 2.98 -5.73 19.52
N ARG A 88 3.70 -4.76 20.10
CA ARG A 88 5.14 -4.46 19.91
C ARG A 88 5.54 -3.42 18.85
N TRP A 89 4.93 -2.23 18.91
CA TRP A 89 5.64 -0.97 18.64
C TRP A 89 5.82 -0.10 19.91
N ALA A 90 5.73 -0.70 21.10
CA ALA A 90 6.33 -0.11 22.30
C ALA A 90 7.83 -0.38 22.27
N GLY A 91 8.64 0.63 21.93
CA GLY A 91 10.07 0.59 22.25
C GLY A 91 11.05 1.15 21.23
N THR A 92 10.77 2.28 20.57
CA THR A 92 11.88 3.11 20.08
C THR A 92 12.47 3.84 21.28
N ARG A 93 13.60 3.32 21.75
CA ARG A 93 14.48 3.87 22.80
C ARG A 93 14.52 5.40 22.77
N ARG A 94 14.06 6.05 23.84
CA ARG A 94 14.66 7.31 24.27
C ARG A 94 15.92 6.93 25.05
N GLN A 95 17.10 7.15 24.46
CA GLN A 95 18.32 7.24 25.26
C GLN A 95 18.15 8.43 26.22
N PRO A 96 18.46 8.29 27.52
CA PRO A 96 18.70 9.46 28.35
C PRO A 96 20.02 10.09 27.86
N SER A 97 19.90 11.21 27.16
CA SER A 97 21.00 12.17 27.06
C SER A 97 21.31 12.67 28.47
N GLY A 98 22.48 12.30 28.99
CA GLY A 98 23.01 12.92 30.19
C GLY A 98 23.22 14.42 29.98
N ALA A 99 22.81 15.18 30.98
CA ALA A 99 23.22 16.54 31.35
C ALA A 99 22.38 16.85 32.62
N ALA A 100 22.90 17.22 33.77
CA ALA A 100 24.23 17.59 34.22
C ALA A 100 24.33 17.28 35.73
#